data_AF-A0A972NUZ8-F1
#
_entry.id   AF-A0A972NUZ8-F1
#
_cell.length_a   1.000
_cell.length_b   1.000
_cell.length_c   1.000
_cell.angle_alpha   90.00
_cell.angle_beta   90.00
_cell.angle_gamma   90.00
#
_symmetry.space_group_name_H-M   'P 1'
#
loop_
_entity.id
_entity.type
_entity.pdbx_description
1 polymer ?
#
loop_
_entity_poly.entity_id
_entity_poly.type
_entity_poly.pdbx_seq_one_letter_code
_entity_poly.pdbx_strand_id
1 'polypeptide(L)' 'RQDQVGTLLDFWGPEELQELEEIQATLPSAGRTAGEVVPVKLHARVTEAGTLELEAMPRGTDERWKVEFDVRGSANA' A
#
# COMPACT_ATOMS: atom_id res chain seq x y z
N ARG A 1 0.07 22.04 -4.37
CA ARG A 1 0.40 20.85 -5.19
C ARG A 1 -0.81 20.56 -6.07
N GLN A 2 -0.65 20.56 -7.41
CA GLN A 2 -1.74 20.51 -8.40
C GLN A 2 -1.82 19.14 -9.11
N ASP A 3 -1.14 18.12 -8.58
CA ASP A 3 -1.04 16.81 -9.22
C ASP A 3 -2.42 16.12 -9.25
N GLN A 4 -2.91 15.81 -10.45
CA GLN A 4 -4.17 15.09 -10.62
C GLN A 4 -3.96 13.58 -10.53
N VAL A 5 -4.90 12.89 -9.90
CA VAL A 5 -4.91 11.42 -9.86
C VAL A 5 -5.01 10.88 -11.28
N GLY A 6 -4.12 9.94 -11.61
CA GLY A 6 -4.09 9.31 -12.93
C GLY A 6 -3.34 10.10 -14.00
N THR A 7 -2.70 11.22 -13.66
CA THR A 7 -1.75 11.89 -14.57
C THR A 7 -0.61 10.95 -14.90
N LEU A 8 -0.40 10.70 -16.19
CA LEU A 8 0.76 9.98 -16.70
C LEU A 8 1.89 10.98 -16.94
N LEU A 9 3.09 10.69 -16.43
CA LEU A 9 4.27 11.50 -16.68
C LEU A 9 5.08 10.86 -17.80
N ASP A 10 5.27 11.58 -18.90
CA ASP A 10 6.13 11.13 -20.01
C ASP A 10 7.62 11.22 -19.66
N PHE A 11 7.96 12.09 -18.72
CA PHE A 11 9.30 12.30 -18.19
C PHE A 11 9.23 12.88 -16.77
N TRP A 12 10.22 12.57 -15.94
CA TRP A 12 10.44 13.18 -14.63
C TRP A 12 11.94 13.28 -14.36
N GLY A 13 12.34 14.34 -13.68
CA GLY A 13 13.70 14.50 -13.16
C GLY A 13 13.98 13.53 -12.01
N PRO A 14 15.27 13.30 -11.67
CA PRO A 14 15.67 12.32 -10.65
C PRO A 14 15.03 12.53 -9.26
N GLU A 15 14.73 13.78 -8.91
CA GLU A 15 14.17 14.17 -7.60
C GLU A 15 12.63 14.27 -7.60
N GLU A 16 11.98 14.14 -8.77
CA GLU A 16 10.54 14.36 -8.92
C GLU A 16 9.71 13.10 -8.61
N LEU A 17 10.31 11.92 -8.75
CA LEU A 17 9.73 10.64 -8.34
C LEU A 17 10.73 9.88 -7.46
N GLN A 18 10.25 9.49 -6.28
CA GLN A 18 11.01 8.68 -5.34
C GLN A 18 10.34 7.33 -5.22
N GLU A 19 11.12 6.28 -5.41
CA GLU A 19 10.69 4.93 -5.13
C GLU A 19 10.56 4.76 -3.61
N LEU A 20 9.47 4.12 -3.19
CA LEU A 20 9.19 3.83 -1.79
C LEU A 20 9.26 2.32 -1.60
N GLU A 21 9.48 1.93 -0.34
CA GLU A 21 9.52 0.52 0.04
C GLU A 21 8.22 -0.20 -0.36
N GLU A 22 8.35 -1.51 -0.56
CA GLU A 22 7.22 -2.35 -0.93
C GLU A 22 6.11 -2.29 0.13
N ILE A 23 4.87 -2.23 -0.36
CA ILE A 23 3.67 -2.42 0.45
C ILE A 23 3.55 -3.92 0.75
N GLN A 24 3.84 -4.31 1.99
CA GLN A 24 3.83 -5.72 2.40
C GLN A 24 3.02 -5.96 3.68
N ALA A 25 2.49 -7.18 3.81
CA ALA A 25 1.83 -7.66 5.01
C ALA A 25 2.06 -9.17 5.15
N THR A 26 2.23 -9.63 6.38
CA THR A 26 2.30 -11.07 6.69
C THR A 26 0.91 -11.55 7.09
N LEU A 27 0.33 -12.43 6.27
CA LEU A 27 -0.98 -13.03 6.55
C LEU A 27 -0.82 -14.33 7.35
N PRO A 28 -1.67 -14.58 8.36
CA PRO A 28 -1.74 -15.90 8.98
C PRO A 28 -2.27 -16.93 7.97
N SER A 29 -1.67 -18.13 7.97
CA SER A 29 -2.04 -19.23 7.06
C SER A 29 -3.35 -19.95 7.44
N ALA A 30 -4.09 -19.45 8.43
CA ALA A 30 -5.24 -20.16 9.00
C ALA A 30 -6.29 -20.48 7.91
N GLY A 31 -6.39 -21.76 7.55
CA GLY A 31 -7.32 -22.26 6.53
C GLY A 31 -6.84 -22.15 5.08
N ARG A 32 -5.59 -21.76 4.81
CA ARG A 32 -5.03 -21.57 3.46
C ARG A 32 -3.77 -22.39 3.23
N THR A 33 -3.52 -22.74 1.97
CA THR A 33 -2.26 -23.40 1.59
C THR A 33 -1.14 -22.36 1.55
N ALA A 34 0.05 -22.71 2.02
CA ALA A 34 1.21 -21.83 1.88
C ALA A 34 1.47 -21.52 0.39
N GLY A 35 1.60 -20.25 0.04
CA GLY A 35 1.75 -19.79 -1.35
C GLY A 35 0.43 -19.61 -2.12
N GLU A 36 -0.73 -19.84 -1.49
CA GLU A 36 -2.03 -19.56 -2.09
C GLU A 36 -2.21 -18.05 -2.35
N VAL A 37 -2.64 -17.70 -3.57
CA VAL A 37 -2.92 -16.32 -3.97
C VAL A 37 -4.33 -15.94 -3.52
N VAL A 38 -4.42 -14.95 -2.62
CA VAL A 38 -5.69 -14.43 -2.12
C VAL A 38 -6.03 -13.11 -2.84
N PRO A 39 -7.11 -13.04 -3.63
CA PRO A 39 -7.53 -11.79 -4.25
C PRO A 39 -8.13 -10.85 -3.20
N VAL A 40 -7.58 -9.63 -3.11
CA VAL A 40 -8.02 -8.61 -2.15
C VAL A 40 -8.55 -7.35 -2.83
N LYS A 41 -9.36 -6.59 -2.11
CA LYS A 41 -9.62 -5.17 -2.37
C LYS A 41 -8.83 -4.36 -1.34
N LEU A 42 -8.12 -3.34 -1.80
CA LEU A 42 -7.47 -2.38 -0.91
C LEU A 42 -8.50 -1.34 -0.44
N HIS A 43 -8.54 -1.13 0.86
CA HIS A 43 -9.29 -0.06 1.51
C HIS A 43 -8.29 0.98 2.00
N ALA A 44 -8.51 2.26 1.67
CA ALA A 44 -7.68 3.36 2.11
C ALA A 44 -8.50 4.33 2.97
N ARG A 45 -7.98 4.77 4.11
CA ARG A 45 -8.56 5.86 4.91
C ARG A 45 -7.49 6.77 5.50
N VAL A 46 -7.84 8.02 5.76
CA VAL A 46 -6.97 8.97 6.47
C VAL A 46 -7.36 8.95 7.96
N THR A 47 -6.39 8.77 8.85
CA THR A 47 -6.61 8.82 10.29
C THR A 47 -6.72 10.25 10.79
N GLU A 48 -7.21 10.45 12.03
CA GLU A 48 -7.24 11.78 12.67
C GLU A 48 -5.83 12.40 12.82
N ALA A 49 -4.79 11.57 12.89
CA ALA A 49 -3.39 12.00 12.91
C ALA A 49 -2.86 12.42 11.52
N GLY A 50 -3.67 12.29 10.46
CA GLY A 50 -3.27 12.60 9.09
C GLY A 50 -2.49 11.49 8.39
N THR A 51 -2.43 10.28 8.96
CA THR A 51 -1.74 9.14 8.36
C THR A 51 -2.67 8.40 7.39
N LEU A 52 -2.16 8.02 6.22
CA LEU A 52 -2.86 7.09 5.34
C LEU A 52 -2.76 5.67 5.90
N GLU A 53 -3.90 5.06 6.20
CA GLU A 53 -4.01 3.64 6.56
C GLU A 53 -4.53 2.84 5.36
N LEU A 54 -3.89 1.69 5.09
CA LEU A 54 -4.26 0.75 4.06
C LEU A 54 -4.58 -0.62 4.67
N GLU A 55 -5.72 -1.18 4.27
CA GLU A 55 -6.13 -2.54 4.63
C GLU A 55 -6.39 -3.37 3.37
N ALA A 56 -5.93 -4.61 3.36
CA ALA A 56 -6.29 -5.61 2.37
C ALA A 56 -7.48 -6.44 2.88
N MET A 57 -8.57 -6.45 2.12
CA MET A 57 -9.78 -7.21 2.43
C MET A 57 -10.01 -8.29 1.36
N PRO A 58 -10.10 -9.58 1.73
CA PRO A 58 -10.44 -10.63 0.79
C PRO A 58 -11.91 -10.51 0.35
N ARG A 59 -12.25 -11.14 -0.78
CA ARG A 59 -13.60 -11.00 -1.37
C ARG A 59 -14.71 -11.80 -0.68
N GLY A 60 -14.38 -12.75 0.18
CA GLY A 60 -15.33 -13.74 0.71
C GLY A 60 -15.40 -13.84 2.24
N THR A 61 -14.56 -13.10 2.97
CA THR A 61 -14.53 -13.08 4.43
C THR A 61 -14.39 -11.63 4.90
N ASP A 62 -14.71 -11.39 6.17
CA ASP A 62 -14.56 -10.07 6.81
C ASP A 62 -13.17 -9.86 7.43
N GLU A 63 -12.17 -10.65 7.00
CA GLU A 63 -10.78 -10.46 7.44
C GLU A 63 -10.25 -9.10 6.95
N ARG A 64 -9.40 -8.49 7.77
CA ARG A 64 -8.73 -7.23 7.45
C ARG A 64 -7.25 -7.37 7.80
N TRP A 65 -6.40 -7.19 6.81
CA TRP A 65 -4.96 -7.19 7.02
C TRP A 65 -4.44 -5.78 6.84
N LYS A 66 -3.92 -5.21 7.93
CA LYS A 66 -3.19 -3.95 7.85
C LYS A 66 -2.01 -4.15 6.90
N VAL A 67 -1.92 -3.30 5.91
CA VAL A 67 -0.79 -3.27 4.99
C VAL A 67 0.07 -2.09 5.37
N GLU A 68 1.33 -2.35 5.69
CA GLU A 68 2.23 -1.30 6.14
C GLU A 68 2.91 -0.66 4.94
N PHE A 69 2.92 0.67 4.96
CA PHE A 69 3.60 1.49 3.97
C PHE A 69 4.63 2.31 4.73
N ASP A 70 5.91 1.97 4.59
CA ASP A 70 6.97 2.76 5.17
C ASP A 70 7.28 3.95 4.27
N VAL A 71 6.72 5.11 4.61
CA VAL A 71 7.01 6.39 3.94
C VAL A 71 8.35 6.98 4.37
N ARG A 72 9.06 6.34 5.31
CA ARG A 72 10.40 6.75 5.77
C ARG A 72 11.49 5.99 5.00
N GLY A 73 11.28 5.74 3.70
CA GLY A 73 12.35 5.30 2.80
C GLY A 73 13.33 6.44 2.51
N SER A 74 14.58 6.29 2.93
CA SER A 74 15.81 6.98 2.47
C SER A 74 15.73 8.46 2.04
N ALA A 75 14.92 9.30 2.67
CA ALA A 75 15.01 10.76 2.49
C ALA A 75 16.33 11.37 3.04
N ASN A 76 17.26 10.53 3.50
CA ASN A 76 18.64 10.86 3.86
C ASN A 76 19.55 9.65 3.55
N ALA A 77 20.01 9.51 2.30
CA ALA A 77 21.24 8.79 1.96
C ALA A 77 21.90 9.46 0.75
#